data_AF-A0A9D0XZE5-F1
#
_entry.id   AF-A0A9D0XZE5-F1
#
_cell.length_a   1.000
_cell.length_b   1.000
_cell.length_c   1.000
_cell.angle_alpha   90.00
_cell.angle_beta   90.00
_cell.angle_gamma   90.00
#
_symmetry.space_group_name_H-M   'P 1'
#
loop_
_entity.id
_entity.type
_entity.pdbx_description
1 polymer ?
#
loop_
_entity_poly.entity_id
_entity_poly.type
_entity_poly.pdbx_seq_one_letter_code
_entity_poly.pdbx_strand_id
1 'polypeptide(L)'
;MKIEGFGNINPAETVKTNRTQTDATEFESMLKKAFDEGDKQKLREACNEFESIMLQILYRQMKATVPESDFIEKSSARGIFEDMLDEELMKRGSMRGVGIADMMYKQLSARLDNVYKIEKPEEAPEADATQADNNETDGAEPVEE
;
A
#
# COMPACT_ATOMS: atom_id res chain seq x y z
N MET A 1 32.34 -35.04 27.44
CA MET A 1 31.65 -33.74 27.42
C MET A 1 31.02 -33.62 26.03
N LYS A 2 29.69 -33.65 25.94
CA LYS A 2 28.96 -33.60 24.66
C LYS A 2 28.73 -32.11 24.35
N ILE A 3 29.39 -31.60 23.32
CA ILE A 3 29.24 -30.21 22.87
C ILE A 3 27.95 -30.13 22.05
N GLU A 4 26.88 -29.73 22.70
CA GLU A 4 25.66 -29.24 22.05
C GLU A 4 25.85 -27.73 21.84
N GLY A 5 26.00 -27.28 20.60
CA GLY A 5 26.30 -25.86 20.37
C GLY A 5 26.42 -25.35 18.94
N PHE A 6 26.11 -26.15 17.92
CA PHE A 6 25.99 -25.64 16.55
C PHE A 6 24.68 -26.13 15.96
N GLY A 7 23.64 -25.32 16.17
CA GLY A 7 22.39 -25.47 15.43
C GLY A 7 22.68 -25.35 13.94
N ASN A 8 22.07 -26.22 13.14
CA ASN A 8 22.12 -26.18 11.68
C ASN A 8 21.61 -24.82 11.19
N ILE A 9 22.52 -23.89 10.92
CA ILE A 9 22.20 -22.61 10.30
C ILE A 9 22.03 -22.89 8.80
N ASN A 10 20.80 -23.13 8.36
CA ASN A 10 20.50 -23.20 6.94
C ASN A 10 20.55 -21.76 6.38
N PRO A 11 21.48 -21.42 5.47
CA PRO A 11 21.60 -20.07 4.91
C PRO A 11 20.31 -19.60 4.20
N ALA A 12 19.49 -20.54 3.72
CA ALA A 12 18.17 -20.25 3.18
C ALA A 12 17.20 -19.66 4.22
N GLU A 13 17.28 -20.07 5.49
CA GLU A 13 16.42 -19.51 6.55
C GLU A 13 16.86 -18.12 6.97
N THR A 14 18.16 -17.86 7.07
CA THR A 14 18.69 -16.51 7.36
C THR A 14 18.27 -15.51 6.28
N VAL A 15 18.28 -15.90 5.01
CA VAL A 15 17.82 -15.04 3.90
C VAL A 15 16.30 -14.78 3.98
N LYS A 16 15.50 -15.78 4.35
CA LYS A 16 14.04 -15.66 4.50
C LYS A 16 13.63 -14.70 5.61
N THR A 17 14.23 -14.81 6.79
CA THR A 17 13.91 -13.93 7.93
C THR A 17 14.25 -12.48 7.64
N ASN A 18 15.37 -12.22 6.96
CA ASN A 18 15.72 -10.87 6.52
C ASN A 18 14.73 -10.33 5.47
N ARG A 19 14.27 -11.15 4.53
CA ARG A 19 13.31 -10.73 3.49
C ARG A 19 11.97 -10.29 4.09
N THR A 20 11.39 -11.06 5.02
CA THR A 20 10.13 -10.67 5.67
C THR A 20 10.24 -9.35 6.44
N GLN A 21 11.40 -9.05 7.02
CA GLN A 21 11.63 -7.79 7.72
C GLN A 21 11.78 -6.62 6.75
N THR A 22 12.46 -6.82 5.63
CA THR A 22 12.54 -5.84 4.53
C THR A 22 11.16 -5.52 3.96
N ASP A 23 10.37 -6.55 3.63
CA ASP A 23 9.03 -6.40 3.03
C ASP A 23 8.08 -5.60 3.94
N ALA A 24 8.17 -5.78 5.26
CA ALA A 24 7.39 -5.02 6.23
C ALA A 24 7.76 -3.52 6.28
N THR A 25 9.06 -3.20 6.23
CA THR A 25 9.53 -1.81 6.21
C THR A 25 9.21 -1.09 4.90
N GLU A 26 9.27 -1.81 3.77
CA GLU A 26 8.91 -1.28 2.46
C GLU A 26 7.40 -0.99 2.38
N PHE A 27 6.57 -1.90 2.90
CA PHE A 27 5.13 -1.69 3.02
C PHE A 27 4.78 -0.44 3.85
N GLU A 28 5.40 -0.27 5.03
CA GLU A 28 5.16 0.90 5.88
C GLU A 28 5.48 2.21 5.15
N SER A 29 6.62 2.25 4.47
CA SER A 29 7.05 3.40 3.67
C SER A 29 6.06 3.72 2.55
N MET A 30 5.61 2.69 1.79
CA MET A 30 4.63 2.85 0.72
C MET A 30 3.28 3.36 1.24
N LEU A 31 2.78 2.78 2.34
CA LEU A 31 1.50 3.17 2.93
C LEU A 31 1.55 4.62 3.44
N LYS A 32 2.62 4.99 4.15
CA LYS A 32 2.81 6.34 4.67
C LYS A 32 2.86 7.35 3.54
N LYS A 33 3.67 7.08 2.51
CA LYS A 33 3.77 7.94 1.34
C LYS A 33 2.42 8.12 0.64
N ALA A 34 1.66 7.05 0.44
CA ALA A 34 0.33 7.13 -0.18
C ALA A 34 -0.67 7.94 0.67
N PHE A 35 -0.59 7.83 2.00
CA PHE A 35 -1.41 8.60 2.92
C PHE A 35 -1.02 10.09 2.91
N ASP A 36 0.26 10.41 3.01
CA ASP A 36 0.77 11.78 3.03
C ASP A 36 0.51 12.51 1.68
N GLU A 37 0.54 11.79 0.55
CA GLU A 37 0.23 12.32 -0.78
C GLU A 37 -1.27 12.50 -1.05
N GLY A 38 -2.15 11.97 -0.19
CA GLY A 38 -3.61 12.02 -0.43
C GLY A 38 -4.08 11.12 -1.57
N ASP A 39 -3.21 10.23 -2.06
CA ASP A 39 -3.46 9.42 -3.24
C ASP A 39 -4.31 8.20 -2.88
N LYS A 40 -5.62 8.35 -3.06
CA LYS A 40 -6.60 7.29 -2.77
C LYS A 40 -6.38 6.01 -3.58
N GLN A 41 -5.78 6.09 -4.77
CA GLN A 41 -5.53 4.91 -5.58
C GLN A 41 -4.33 4.13 -5.02
N LYS A 42 -3.20 4.82 -4.76
CA LYS A 42 -2.04 4.19 -4.13
C LYS A 42 -2.35 3.67 -2.73
N LEU A 43 -3.20 4.37 -1.98
CA LEU A 43 -3.64 3.92 -0.66
C LEU A 43 -4.39 2.59 -0.76
N ARG A 44 -5.23 2.42 -1.79
CA ARG A 44 -5.94 1.15 -2.04
C ARG A 44 -4.98 0.04 -2.46
N GLU A 45 -4.04 0.34 -3.35
CA GLU A 45 -3.01 -0.61 -3.79
C GLU A 45 -2.17 -1.09 -2.61
N ALA A 46 -1.75 -0.19 -1.72
CA ALA A 46 -1.05 -0.54 -0.49
C ALA A 46 -1.90 -1.45 0.42
N CYS A 47 -3.19 -1.14 0.61
CA CYS A 47 -4.08 -1.99 1.40
C CYS A 47 -4.25 -3.40 0.79
N ASN A 48 -4.28 -3.52 -0.55
CA ASN A 48 -4.34 -4.82 -1.22
C ASN A 48 -3.04 -5.62 -1.02
N GLU A 49 -1.89 -4.95 -1.10
CA GLU A 49 -0.59 -5.59 -0.88
C GLU A 49 -0.45 -6.12 0.55
N PHE A 50 -0.96 -5.36 1.53
CA PHE A 50 -1.06 -5.83 2.92
C PHE A 50 -1.87 -7.13 3.04
N GLU A 51 -3.01 -7.22 2.37
CA GLU A 51 -3.84 -8.44 2.40
C GLU A 51 -3.10 -9.64 1.79
N SER A 52 -2.30 -9.44 0.72
CA SER A 52 -1.43 -10.48 0.16
C SER A 52 -0.44 -11.04 1.19
N ILE A 53 0.28 -10.15 1.89
CA ILE A 53 1.27 -10.54 2.92
C ILE A 53 0.57 -11.25 4.07
N MET A 54 -0.55 -10.72 4.53
CA MET A 54 -1.32 -11.31 5.63
C MET A 54 -1.85 -12.70 5.27
N LEU A 55 -2.36 -12.88 4.05
CA LEU A 55 -2.79 -14.19 3.55
C LEU A 55 -1.63 -15.17 3.47
N GLN A 56 -0.44 -14.73 3.07
CA GLN A 56 0.75 -15.58 3.04
C GLN A 56 1.14 -16.05 4.44
N ILE A 57 1.11 -15.16 5.43
CA ILE A 57 1.38 -15.53 6.84
C ILE A 57 0.34 -16.52 7.34
N LEU A 58 -0.95 -16.26 7.09
CA LEU A 58 -2.05 -17.14 7.48
C LEU A 58 -1.89 -18.54 6.87
N TYR A 59 -1.66 -18.59 5.57
CA TYR A 59 -1.53 -19.85 4.83
C TYR A 59 -0.30 -20.66 5.27
N ARG A 60 0.84 -20.00 5.50
CA ARG A 60 2.02 -20.65 6.06
C ARG A 60 1.73 -21.26 7.43
N GLN A 61 0.94 -20.55 8.25
CA GLN A 61 0.59 -20.99 9.60
C GLN A 61 -0.38 -22.17 9.55
N MET A 62 -1.31 -22.18 8.58
CA MET A 62 -2.14 -23.35 8.30
C MET A 62 -1.30 -24.55 7.87
N LYS A 63 -0.35 -24.38 6.94
CA LYS A 63 0.57 -25.47 6.53
C LYS A 63 1.40 -26.00 7.69
N ALA A 64 1.86 -25.15 8.59
CA ALA A 64 2.61 -25.55 9.78
C ALA A 64 1.81 -26.46 10.74
N THR A 65 0.48 -26.48 10.64
CA THR A 65 -0.36 -27.41 11.43
C THR A 65 -0.46 -28.81 10.83
N VAL A 66 -0.03 -29.00 9.57
CA VAL A 66 -0.05 -30.30 8.91
C VAL A 66 1.26 -31.03 9.23
N PRO A 67 1.22 -32.19 9.91
CA PRO A 67 2.42 -32.94 10.22
C PRO A 67 3.09 -33.45 8.94
N GLU A 68 4.43 -33.38 8.91
CA GLU A 68 5.19 -33.89 7.78
C GLU A 68 5.19 -35.43 7.79
N SER A 69 5.19 -36.05 6.60
CA SER A 69 5.21 -37.50 6.48
C SER A 69 6.63 -38.04 6.60
N ASP A 70 6.86 -39.00 7.50
CA ASP A 70 8.16 -39.66 7.64
C ASP A 70 8.54 -40.55 6.44
N PHE A 71 7.59 -40.87 5.56
CA PHE A 71 7.80 -41.74 4.41
C PHE A 71 8.43 -41.05 3.20
N ILE A 72 8.33 -39.72 3.11
CA ILE A 72 8.89 -38.93 2.00
C ILE A 72 9.71 -37.80 2.58
N GLU A 73 11.03 -37.91 2.47
CA GLU A 73 11.94 -36.83 2.90
C GLU A 73 11.70 -35.56 2.06
N LYS A 74 11.57 -34.43 2.75
CA LYS A 74 11.57 -33.11 2.11
C LYS A 74 13.00 -32.74 1.74
N SER A 75 13.24 -32.52 0.45
CA SER A 75 14.49 -31.91 -0.01
C SER A 75 14.44 -30.39 0.15
N SER A 76 15.60 -29.77 0.41
CA SER A 76 15.73 -28.30 0.47
C SER A 76 15.25 -27.63 -0.83
N ALA A 77 15.55 -28.25 -1.99
CA ALA A 77 15.07 -27.78 -3.28
C ALA A 77 13.53 -27.78 -3.36
N ARG A 78 12.87 -28.86 -2.89
CA ARG A 78 11.40 -28.94 -2.87
C ARG A 78 10.80 -27.83 -2.01
N GLY A 79 11.36 -27.58 -0.83
CA GLY A 79 10.89 -26.49 0.04
C GLY A 79 10.92 -25.12 -0.64
N ILE A 80 12.00 -24.82 -1.39
CA ILE A 80 12.11 -23.56 -2.14
C ILE A 80 11.04 -23.45 -3.23
N PHE A 81 10.81 -24.52 -4.00
CA PHE A 81 9.78 -24.52 -5.04
C PHE A 81 8.36 -24.43 -4.47
N GLU A 82 8.09 -25.09 -3.35
CA GLU A 82 6.82 -24.98 -2.63
C GLU A 82 6.60 -23.55 -2.14
N ASP A 83 7.61 -22.90 -1.57
CA ASP A 83 7.50 -21.52 -1.10
C ASP A 83 7.21 -20.54 -2.25
N MET A 84 7.88 -20.69 -3.39
CA MET A 84 7.61 -19.89 -4.59
C MET A 84 6.19 -20.11 -5.13
N LEU A 85 5.73 -21.36 -5.11
CA LEU A 85 4.37 -21.70 -5.53
C LEU A 85 3.33 -21.07 -4.59
N ASP A 86 3.58 -21.15 -3.29
CA ASP A 86 2.73 -20.57 -2.26
C ASP A 86 2.66 -19.05 -2.39
N GLU A 87 3.78 -18.36 -2.63
CA GLU A 87 3.84 -16.91 -2.87
C GLU A 87 2.94 -16.49 -4.03
N GLU A 88 3.07 -17.15 -5.19
CA GLU A 88 2.25 -16.87 -6.37
C GLU A 88 0.77 -17.21 -6.16
N LEU A 89 0.48 -18.31 -5.45
CA LEU A 89 -0.89 -18.70 -5.13
C LEU A 89 -1.56 -17.66 -4.21
N MET A 90 -0.87 -17.21 -3.18
CA MET A 90 -1.38 -16.22 -2.23
C MET A 90 -1.55 -14.85 -2.90
N LYS A 91 -0.60 -14.45 -3.75
CA LYS A 91 -0.71 -13.23 -4.56
C LYS A 91 -1.92 -13.25 -5.50
N ARG A 92 -2.25 -14.41 -6.08
CA ARG A 92 -3.49 -14.53 -6.87
C ARG A 92 -4.74 -14.58 -6.01
N GLY A 93 -4.67 -15.24 -4.85
CA GLY A 93 -5.77 -15.36 -3.90
C GLY A 93 -6.19 -14.02 -3.31
N SER A 94 -5.23 -13.13 -3.03
CA SER A 94 -5.49 -11.78 -2.51
C SER A 94 -6.24 -10.88 -3.48
N MET A 95 -6.11 -11.08 -4.80
CA MET A 95 -6.91 -10.34 -5.79
C MET A 95 -8.43 -10.57 -5.64
N ARG A 96 -8.84 -11.75 -5.17
CA ARG A 96 -10.25 -12.02 -4.83
C ARG A 96 -10.60 -11.47 -3.45
N GLY A 97 -9.62 -11.45 -2.55
CA GLY A 97 -9.67 -10.82 -1.24
C GLY A 97 -10.50 -11.58 -0.19
N VAL A 98 -10.18 -11.31 1.07
CA VAL A 98 -10.99 -11.66 2.25
C VAL A 98 -11.80 -10.45 2.71
N GLY A 99 -11.42 -9.24 2.26
CA GLY A 99 -12.09 -7.98 2.53
C GLY A 99 -11.39 -7.13 3.60
N ILE A 100 -10.20 -7.54 4.05
CA ILE A 100 -9.42 -6.80 5.05
C ILE A 100 -8.82 -5.55 4.43
N ALA A 101 -8.34 -5.65 3.19
CA ALA A 101 -7.88 -4.50 2.41
C ALA A 101 -8.96 -3.43 2.28
N ASP A 102 -10.20 -3.83 1.95
CA ASP A 102 -11.32 -2.91 1.81
C ASP A 102 -11.71 -2.26 3.13
N MET A 103 -11.65 -3.00 4.25
CA MET A 103 -11.94 -2.45 5.58
C MET A 103 -10.87 -1.42 5.98
N MET A 104 -9.59 -1.76 5.79
CA MET A 104 -8.46 -0.88 6.07
C MET A 104 -8.52 0.38 5.21
N TYR A 105 -8.78 0.22 3.92
CA TYR A 105 -8.95 1.31 2.98
C TYR A 105 -10.05 2.27 3.44
N LYS A 106 -11.24 1.76 3.79
CA LYS A 106 -12.36 2.60 4.28
C LYS A 106 -11.98 3.40 5.52
N GLN A 107 -11.24 2.80 6.46
CA GLN A 107 -10.82 3.49 7.67
C GLN A 107 -9.77 4.57 7.38
N LEU A 108 -8.79 4.26 6.54
CA LEU A 108 -7.72 5.20 6.17
C LEU A 108 -8.23 6.31 5.28
N SER A 109 -9.07 6.01 4.29
CA SER A 109 -9.66 7.01 3.39
C SER A 109 -10.59 7.96 4.13
N ALA A 110 -11.37 7.47 5.11
CA ALA A 110 -12.20 8.33 5.95
C ALA A 110 -11.35 9.29 6.81
N ARG A 111 -10.21 8.82 7.34
CA ARG A 111 -9.26 9.69 8.04
C ARG A 111 -8.63 10.70 7.09
N LEU A 112 -8.22 10.26 5.91
CA LEU A 112 -7.68 11.12 4.86
C LEU A 112 -8.65 12.24 4.51
N ASP A 113 -9.92 11.90 4.25
CA ASP A 113 -10.97 12.87 3.94
C ASP A 113 -11.20 13.86 5.09
N ASN A 114 -11.06 13.43 6.35
CA ASN A 114 -11.17 14.32 7.50
C ASN A 114 -9.95 15.24 7.66
N VAL A 115 -8.75 14.78 7.33
CA VAL A 115 -7.52 15.59 7.33
C VAL A 115 -7.55 16.62 6.19
N TYR A 116 -7.87 16.21 4.97
CA TYR A 116 -7.93 17.11 3.81
C TYR A 116 -9.09 18.10 3.84
N LYS A 117 -10.19 17.81 4.56
CA LYS A 117 -11.25 18.80 4.81
C LYS A 117 -10.82 19.96 5.69
N ILE A 118 -9.74 19.81 6.46
CA ILE A 118 -9.21 20.86 7.34
C ILE A 118 -8.27 21.81 6.56
N GLU A 119 -7.66 21.35 5.45
CA GLU A 119 -6.63 22.08 4.72
C GLU A 119 -7.06 22.68 3.37
N LYS A 120 -8.28 22.45 2.86
CA LYS A 120 -8.72 23.14 1.63
C LYS A 120 -8.73 24.65 1.90
N PRO A 121 -7.84 25.46 1.27
CA PRO A 121 -7.98 26.90 1.35
C PRO A 121 -9.31 27.23 0.68
N GLU A 122 -10.12 28.00 1.39
CA GLU A 122 -11.31 28.65 0.86
C GLU A 122 -10.99 29.21 -0.54
N GLU A 123 -11.73 28.76 -1.56
CA GLU A 123 -11.68 29.35 -2.89
C GLU A 123 -11.90 30.86 -2.72
N ALA A 124 -10.86 31.64 -2.98
CA ALA A 124 -10.94 33.09 -2.93
C ALA A 124 -12.09 33.55 -3.85
N PRO A 125 -12.89 34.56 -3.43
CA PRO A 125 -13.98 35.06 -4.26
C PRO A 125 -13.38 35.54 -5.58
N GLU A 126 -14.01 35.17 -6.69
CA GLU A 126 -13.65 35.64 -8.03
C GLU A 126 -13.56 37.17 -8.01
N ALA A 127 -12.34 37.68 -8.15
CA ALA A 127 -12.11 39.09 -8.39
C ALA A 127 -12.51 39.39 -9.84
N ASP A 128 -13.66 40.05 -9.99
CA ASP A 128 -14.10 40.70 -11.22
C ASP A 128 -13.01 41.71 -11.67
N ALA A 129 -12.16 41.26 -12.60
CA ALA A 129 -11.16 42.09 -13.23
C ALA A 129 -11.81 42.80 -14.42
N THR A 130 -12.18 44.05 -14.16
CA THR A 130 -12.47 45.13 -15.10
C THR A 130 -11.80 44.95 -16.47
N GLN A 131 -12.61 44.86 -17.52
CA GLN A 131 -12.20 45.15 -18.89
C GLN A 131 -11.89 46.64 -19.01
N ALA A 132 -10.64 46.97 -19.33
CA ALA A 132 -10.25 48.24 -19.91
C ALA A 132 -9.32 47.96 -21.09
N ASP A 133 -9.88 47.99 -22.32
CA ASP A 133 -9.09 48.19 -23.53
C ASP A 133 -9.91 49.00 -24.56
N ASN A 134 -9.61 50.30 -24.57
CA ASN A 134 -9.41 51.20 -25.71
C ASN A 134 -10.13 50.90 -27.05
N ASN A 135 -10.90 51.85 -27.58
CA ASN A 135 -10.44 52.81 -28.61
C ASN A 135 -11.64 53.51 -29.31
N GLU A 136 -11.48 54.83 -29.53
CA GLU A 136 -12.12 55.72 -30.53
C GLU A 136 -13.63 55.62 -30.86
N THR A 137 -14.38 56.69 -30.60
CA THR A 137 -14.86 57.62 -31.64
C THR A 137 -15.44 58.90 -31.00
N ASP A 138 -14.74 59.99 -31.30
CA ASP A 138 -15.18 61.36 -31.62
C ASP A 138 -16.67 61.73 -31.49
N GLY A 139 -16.93 62.91 -30.93
CA GLY A 139 -18.26 63.52 -30.92
C GLY A 139 -18.48 64.61 -29.88
N ALA A 140 -17.89 65.78 -30.11
CA ALA A 140 -18.30 67.15 -29.72
C ALA A 140 -19.16 67.39 -28.44
N GLU A 141 -18.62 68.28 -27.60
CA GLU A 141 -19.17 69.14 -26.54
C GLU A 141 -20.62 69.72 -26.74
N PRO A 142 -21.12 70.57 -25.80
CA PRO A 142 -21.65 70.34 -24.44
C PRO A 142 -23.19 70.64 -24.43
N VAL A 143 -23.97 70.76 -23.33
CA VAL A 143 -24.26 71.98 -22.53
C VAL A 143 -25.45 71.65 -21.57
N GLU A 144 -25.40 72.13 -20.31
CA GLU A 144 -26.48 72.52 -19.34
C GLU A 144 -27.74 71.63 -19.18
N GLU A 145 -28.26 71.34 -17.98
CA GLU A 145 -28.60 72.23 -16.84
C GLU A 145 -28.73 71.39 -15.54
#